data_AF-A0A7C4T1K6-F1
#
_entry.id   AF-A0A7C4T1K6-F1
#
_cell.length_a   1.000
_cell.length_b   1.000
_cell.length_c   1.000
_cell.angle_alpha   90.00
_cell.angle_beta   90.00
_cell.angle_gamma   90.00
#
_symmetry.space_group_name_H-M   'P 1'
#
loop_
_entity.id
_entity.type
_entity.pdbx_description
1 polymer ?
#
loop_
_entity_poly.entity_id
_entity_poly.type
_entity_poly.pdbx_seq_one_letter_code
_entity_poly.pdbx_strand_id
1 'polypeptide(L)'
;MRHKGLIVQKFGGSSVANVERIQKVAERVVGYKKKGYDIVVVVSALGDTTDELLELANQINAEPSEREMDMLLSTGEQISVALLAMAIHKLGYEAISFTGAQVGIITDTSHTRARIIKISAEKIKEELFRGRIVIVAGFQGVTANHDITTLSR
;
A
#
# COMPACT_ATOMS: atom_id res chain seq x y z
N MET A 1 20.08 -16.89 -14.27
CA MET A 1 19.93 -15.45 -14.56
C MET A 1 20.60 -14.66 -13.44
N ARG A 2 21.38 -13.62 -13.73
CA ARG A 2 21.99 -12.79 -12.67
C ARG A 2 20.91 -11.95 -12.01
N HIS A 3 20.78 -12.04 -10.68
CA HIS A 3 19.95 -11.15 -9.87
C HIS A 3 20.42 -9.71 -10.08
N LYS A 4 19.52 -8.82 -10.55
CA LYS A 4 19.87 -7.44 -10.93
C LYS A 4 19.73 -6.42 -9.81
N GLY A 5 19.17 -6.82 -8.66
CA GLY A 5 18.93 -5.96 -7.51
C GLY A 5 17.45 -5.70 -7.24
N LEU A 6 17.19 -4.79 -6.30
CA LEU A 6 15.86 -4.41 -5.80
C LEU A 6 15.39 -3.11 -6.45
N ILE A 7 14.13 -3.08 -6.90
CA ILE A 7 13.44 -1.87 -7.34
C ILE A 7 12.20 -1.65 -6.46
N VAL A 8 12.05 -0.42 -5.96
CA VAL A 8 10.83 0.05 -5.33
C VAL A 8 10.07 0.96 -6.30
N GLN A 9 8.81 0.66 -6.59
CA GLN A 9 7.96 1.46 -7.49
C GLN A 9 6.77 2.01 -6.72
N LYS A 10 6.53 3.32 -6.79
CA LYS A 10 5.33 3.94 -6.21
C LYS A 10 4.33 4.31 -7.31
N PHE A 11 3.08 3.96 -7.12
CA PHE A 11 1.96 4.36 -7.99
C PHE A 11 0.95 5.18 -7.20
N GLY A 12 0.64 6.38 -7.68
CA GLY A 12 -0.40 7.24 -7.08
C GLY A 12 -1.81 6.82 -7.48
N GLY A 13 -2.83 7.41 -6.88
CA GLY A 13 -4.23 7.02 -7.08
C GLY A 13 -4.69 7.07 -8.53
N SER A 14 -4.22 8.07 -9.29
CA SER A 14 -4.45 8.14 -10.73
C SER A 14 -3.90 6.91 -11.47
N SER A 15 -2.75 6.35 -11.08
CA SER A 15 -2.16 5.18 -11.72
C SER A 15 -2.92 3.88 -11.46
N VAL A 16 -3.80 3.87 -10.46
CA VAL A 16 -4.62 2.71 -10.08
C VAL A 16 -6.11 3.01 -10.12
N ALA A 17 -6.53 4.10 -10.80
CA ALA A 17 -7.89 4.65 -10.70
C ALA A 17 -9.02 3.74 -11.19
N ASN A 18 -8.72 2.71 -11.98
CA ASN A 18 -9.68 1.75 -12.46
C ASN A 18 -9.00 0.42 -12.80
N VAL A 19 -9.81 -0.58 -13.15
CA VAL A 19 -9.35 -1.95 -13.45
C VAL A 19 -8.33 -1.96 -14.58
N GLU A 20 -8.54 -1.19 -15.65
CA GLU A 20 -7.62 -1.13 -16.79
C GLU A 20 -6.26 -0.56 -16.38
N ARG A 21 -6.25 0.47 -15.51
CA ARG A 21 -5.01 1.06 -15.00
C ARG A 21 -4.28 0.12 -14.04
N ILE A 22 -5.00 -0.58 -13.16
CA ILE A 22 -4.41 -1.63 -12.30
C ILE A 22 -3.76 -2.72 -13.16
N GLN A 23 -4.42 -3.18 -14.21
CA GLN A 23 -3.85 -4.18 -15.13
C GLN A 23 -2.56 -3.67 -15.79
N LYS A 24 -2.53 -2.42 -16.26
CA LYS A 24 -1.30 -1.80 -16.81
C LYS A 24 -0.17 -1.71 -15.79
N VAL A 25 -0.49 -1.40 -14.53
CA VAL A 25 0.49 -1.41 -13.43
C VAL A 25 1.03 -2.81 -13.21
N ALA A 26 0.17 -3.84 -13.16
CA ALA A 26 0.56 -5.24 -13.01
C ALA A 26 1.50 -5.69 -14.14
N GLU A 27 1.16 -5.38 -15.40
CA GLU A 27 1.99 -5.67 -16.57
C GLU A 27 3.38 -5.03 -16.47
N ARG A 28 3.44 -3.74 -16.06
CA ARG A 28 4.69 -3.03 -15.87
C ARG A 28 5.54 -3.69 -14.80
N VAL A 29 4.97 -3.99 -13.64
CA VAL A 29 5.64 -4.63 -12.50
C VAL A 29 6.19 -6.01 -12.89
N VAL A 30 5.36 -6.85 -13.51
CA VAL A 30 5.75 -8.16 -14.03
C VAL A 30 6.85 -8.03 -15.09
N GLY A 31 6.80 -7.00 -15.94
CA GLY A 31 7.83 -6.70 -16.92
C GLY A 31 9.22 -6.48 -16.28
N TYR A 32 9.30 -5.86 -15.10
CA TYR A 32 10.56 -5.75 -14.35
C TYR A 32 10.95 -7.06 -13.66
N LYS A 33 9.99 -7.79 -13.08
CA LYS A 33 10.28 -9.12 -12.50
C LYS A 33 10.88 -10.08 -13.54
N LYS A 34 10.33 -10.10 -14.76
CA LYS A 34 10.87 -10.84 -15.92
C LYS A 34 12.32 -10.48 -16.28
N LYS A 35 12.74 -9.25 -16.01
CA LYS A 35 14.13 -8.79 -16.24
C LYS A 35 15.12 -9.22 -15.15
N GLY A 36 14.65 -9.92 -14.10
CA GLY A 36 15.48 -10.44 -13.01
C GLY A 36 15.65 -9.50 -11.81
N TYR A 37 14.74 -8.53 -11.64
CA TYR A 37 14.71 -7.65 -10.47
C TYR A 37 13.76 -8.17 -9.40
N ASP A 38 14.11 -7.92 -8.14
CA ASP A 38 13.16 -8.02 -7.04
C ASP A 38 12.36 -6.72 -6.94
N ILE A 39 11.06 -6.85 -6.70
CA ILE A 39 10.12 -5.72 -6.82
C ILE A 39 9.32 -5.56 -5.54
N VAL A 40 9.37 -4.34 -5.01
CA VAL A 40 8.43 -3.83 -4.02
C VAL A 40 7.61 -2.73 -4.68
N VAL A 41 6.29 -2.79 -4.52
CA VAL A 41 5.36 -1.80 -5.06
C VAL A 41 4.67 -1.10 -3.90
N VAL A 42 4.58 0.23 -3.93
CA VAL A 42 3.78 1.02 -3.00
C VAL A 42 2.62 1.64 -3.77
N VAL A 43 1.39 1.45 -3.30
CA VAL A 43 0.20 2.01 -3.97
C VAL A 43 -0.62 2.87 -3.02
N SER A 44 -1.13 3.99 -3.55
CA SER A 44 -2.15 4.82 -2.90
C SER A 44 -3.56 4.25 -3.11
N ALA A 45 -4.57 4.83 -2.46
CA ALA A 45 -5.97 4.52 -2.72
C ALA A 45 -6.36 4.67 -4.19
N LEU A 46 -7.38 3.94 -4.62
CA LEU A 46 -7.85 3.89 -6.00
C LEU A 46 -8.53 5.20 -6.39
N GLY A 47 -8.05 5.89 -7.43
CA GLY A 47 -8.74 7.05 -7.99
C GLY A 47 -9.01 8.13 -6.94
N ASP A 48 -10.28 8.51 -6.80
CA ASP A 48 -10.76 9.55 -5.88
C ASP A 48 -11.33 8.96 -4.57
N THR A 49 -11.11 7.65 -4.31
CA THR A 49 -11.69 6.95 -3.14
C THR A 49 -11.36 7.62 -1.81
N THR A 50 -10.17 8.20 -1.63
CA THR A 50 -9.87 8.90 -0.37
C THR A 50 -10.78 10.11 -0.15
N ASP A 51 -11.11 10.83 -1.22
CA ASP A 51 -11.97 12.01 -1.12
C ASP A 51 -13.44 11.60 -0.95
N GLU A 52 -13.89 10.52 -1.61
CA GLU A 52 -15.21 9.90 -1.37
C GLU A 52 -15.40 9.45 0.09
N LEU A 53 -14.36 8.85 0.69
CA LEU A 53 -14.39 8.43 2.10
C LEU A 53 -14.45 9.63 3.05
N LEU A 54 -13.74 10.72 2.74
CA LEU A 54 -13.79 11.97 3.50
C LEU A 54 -15.20 12.59 3.45
N GLU A 55 -15.82 12.61 2.27
CA GLU A 55 -17.19 13.09 2.10
C GLU A 55 -18.19 12.26 2.91
N LEU A 56 -18.06 10.94 2.89
CA LEU A 56 -18.92 10.04 3.67
C LEU A 56 -18.76 10.26 5.18
N ALA A 57 -17.53 10.42 5.66
CA ALA A 57 -17.28 10.72 7.07
C ALA A 57 -17.95 12.03 7.50
N ASN A 58 -17.83 13.09 6.69
CA ASN A 58 -18.43 14.39 6.95
C ASN A 58 -19.96 14.36 6.98
N GLN A 59 -20.59 13.47 6.20
CA GLN A 59 -22.05 13.27 6.24
C GLN A 59 -22.52 12.62 7.54
N ILE A 60 -21.66 11.82 8.19
CA ILE A 60 -21.96 11.17 9.47
C ILE A 60 -21.69 12.11 10.65
N ASN A 61 -20.52 12.74 10.64
CA ASN A 61 -20.08 13.65 11.69
C ASN A 61 -19.13 14.69 11.07
N ALA A 62 -19.44 15.98 11.24
CA ALA A 62 -18.61 17.07 10.74
C ALA A 62 -17.26 17.19 11.48
N GLU A 63 -17.18 16.63 12.69
CA GLU A 63 -15.96 16.58 13.51
C GLU A 63 -15.66 15.14 13.93
N PRO A 64 -15.33 14.25 12.99
CA PRO A 64 -15.00 12.87 13.31
C PRO A 64 -13.67 12.84 14.08
N SER A 65 -13.53 11.91 15.02
CA SER A 65 -12.25 11.74 15.72
C SER A 65 -11.14 11.38 14.73
N GLU A 66 -9.96 12.00 14.87
CA GLU A 66 -8.80 11.75 14.01
C GLU A 66 -8.43 10.26 13.92
N ARG A 67 -8.60 9.51 15.02
CA ARG A 67 -8.33 8.06 15.08
C ARG A 67 -9.24 7.24 14.15
N GLU A 68 -10.54 7.53 14.15
CA GLU A 68 -11.49 6.85 13.25
C GLU A 68 -11.34 7.32 11.80
N MET A 69 -10.86 8.55 11.58
CA MET A 69 -10.49 9.00 10.24
C MET A 69 -9.33 8.15 9.69
N ASP A 70 -8.30 7.89 10.50
CA ASP A 70 -7.20 7.02 10.08
C ASP A 70 -7.66 5.59 9.79
N MET A 71 -8.55 5.06 10.63
CA MET A 71 -9.18 3.76 10.38
C MET A 71 -9.88 3.74 9.02
N LEU A 72 -10.72 4.74 8.74
CA LEU A 72 -11.50 4.83 7.51
C LEU A 72 -10.60 4.97 6.28
N LEU A 73 -9.73 5.98 6.25
CA LEU A 73 -8.94 6.31 5.07
C LEU A 73 -7.97 5.18 4.68
N SER A 74 -7.42 4.47 5.66
CA SER A 74 -6.49 3.34 5.42
C SER A 74 -7.11 2.20 4.60
N THR A 75 -8.45 2.10 4.56
CA THR A 75 -9.15 1.08 3.78
C THR A 75 -8.99 1.30 2.27
N GLY A 76 -8.83 2.56 1.83
CA GLY A 76 -8.64 2.90 0.43
C GLY A 76 -7.38 2.25 -0.16
N GLU A 77 -6.25 2.32 0.54
CA GLU A 77 -5.03 1.65 0.11
C GLU A 77 -5.12 0.12 0.22
N GLN A 78 -5.87 -0.41 1.19
CA GLN A 78 -6.07 -1.86 1.33
C GLN A 78 -6.78 -2.46 0.11
N ILE A 79 -7.76 -1.75 -0.43
CA ILE A 79 -8.45 -2.13 -1.68
C ILE A 79 -7.43 -2.18 -2.83
N SER A 80 -6.64 -1.12 -3.01
CA SER A 80 -5.64 -1.02 -4.09
C SER A 80 -4.60 -2.14 -4.06
N VAL A 81 -4.01 -2.43 -2.89
CA VAL A 81 -2.97 -3.46 -2.79
C VAL A 81 -3.52 -4.86 -3.09
N ALA A 82 -4.74 -5.15 -2.64
CA ALA A 82 -5.38 -6.44 -2.88
C ALA A 82 -5.70 -6.64 -4.36
N LEU A 83 -6.29 -5.63 -5.01
CA LEU A 83 -6.62 -5.70 -6.44
C LEU A 83 -5.36 -5.82 -7.31
N LEU A 84 -4.28 -5.10 -6.97
CA LEU A 84 -3.03 -5.22 -7.70
C LEU A 84 -2.39 -6.61 -7.53
N ALA A 85 -2.46 -7.21 -6.33
CA ALA A 85 -1.98 -8.58 -6.10
C ALA A 85 -2.72 -9.57 -7.00
N MET A 86 -4.07 -9.50 -7.02
CA MET A 86 -4.91 -10.36 -7.88
C MET A 86 -4.59 -10.18 -9.37
N ALA A 87 -4.36 -8.93 -9.81
CA ALA A 87 -3.98 -8.65 -11.19
C ALA A 87 -2.62 -9.26 -11.55
N ILE A 88 -1.65 -9.26 -10.64
CA ILE A 88 -0.35 -9.90 -10.86
C ILE A 88 -0.48 -11.43 -10.85
N HIS A 89 -1.31 -12.01 -9.97
CA HIS A 89 -1.61 -13.44 -9.98
C HIS A 89 -2.20 -13.88 -11.31
N LYS A 90 -3.12 -13.10 -11.88
CA LYS A 90 -3.70 -13.35 -13.21
C LYS A 90 -2.65 -13.41 -14.32
N LEU A 91 -1.52 -12.70 -14.18
CA LEU A 91 -0.40 -12.73 -15.11
C LEU A 91 0.56 -13.92 -14.89
N GLY A 92 0.26 -14.81 -13.94
CA GLY A 92 1.04 -16.01 -13.62
C GLY A 92 2.25 -15.75 -12.70
N TYR A 93 2.24 -14.66 -11.95
CA TYR A 93 3.31 -14.31 -11.00
C TYR A 93 2.80 -14.31 -9.57
N GLU A 94 3.64 -14.77 -8.65
CA GLU A 94 3.36 -14.72 -7.22
C GLU A 94 3.53 -13.28 -6.69
N ALA A 95 2.49 -12.76 -6.07
CA ALA A 95 2.50 -11.48 -5.38
C ALA A 95 1.85 -11.59 -4.00
N ILE A 96 2.22 -10.70 -3.08
CA ILE A 96 1.61 -10.60 -1.76
C ILE A 96 1.47 -9.13 -1.36
N SER A 97 0.28 -8.78 -0.85
CA SER A 97 0.00 -7.44 -0.35
C SER A 97 0.16 -7.35 1.17
N PHE A 98 0.57 -6.19 1.65
CA PHE A 98 0.67 -5.88 3.06
C PHE A 98 0.14 -4.48 3.39
N THR A 99 -0.43 -4.35 4.60
CA THR A 99 -0.64 -3.05 5.25
C THR A 99 0.66 -2.51 5.83
N GLY A 100 0.70 -1.21 6.16
CA GLY A 100 1.85 -0.60 6.83
C GLY A 100 2.18 -1.28 8.17
N ALA A 101 1.15 -1.66 8.92
CA ALA A 101 1.29 -2.42 10.18
C ALA A 101 1.98 -3.77 9.95
N GLN A 102 1.58 -4.52 8.91
CA GLN A 102 2.11 -5.85 8.64
C GLN A 102 3.61 -5.84 8.29
N VAL A 103 4.12 -4.77 7.68
CA VAL A 103 5.55 -4.60 7.36
C VAL A 103 6.33 -3.84 8.45
N GLY A 104 5.66 -3.48 9.54
CA GLY A 104 6.27 -2.85 10.71
C GLY A 104 6.65 -1.39 10.51
N ILE A 105 5.80 -0.61 9.84
CA ILE A 105 5.86 0.87 9.85
C ILE A 105 5.24 1.34 11.17
N ILE A 106 6.09 1.65 12.13
CA ILE A 106 5.70 2.16 13.45
C ILE A 106 5.71 3.69 13.43
N THR A 107 4.65 4.30 13.93
CA THR A 107 4.44 5.75 13.94
C THR A 107 4.25 6.31 15.36
N ASP A 108 4.32 7.63 15.47
CA ASP A 108 3.81 8.34 16.65
C ASP A 108 2.27 8.32 16.69
N THR A 109 1.68 8.85 17.76
CA THR A 109 0.22 8.82 17.98
C THR A 109 -0.51 10.02 17.34
N SER A 110 0.16 10.77 16.46
CA SER A 110 -0.42 11.99 15.86
C SER A 110 -1.30 11.62 14.67
N HIS A 111 -2.51 11.10 14.93
CA HIS A 111 -3.45 10.67 13.89
C HIS A 111 -3.64 11.74 12.79
N THR A 112 -3.94 11.32 11.56
CA THR A 112 -4.01 12.15 10.32
C THR A 112 -2.70 12.78 9.82
N ARG A 113 -1.65 12.78 10.64
CA ARG A 113 -0.35 13.43 10.35
C ARG A 113 0.80 12.71 11.05
N ALA A 114 0.71 11.40 11.17
CA ALA A 114 1.62 10.63 11.99
C ALA A 114 3.01 10.59 11.36
N ARG A 115 4.05 10.59 12.19
CA ARG A 115 5.45 10.48 11.72
C ARG A 115 5.98 9.09 11.96
N ILE A 116 6.72 8.58 10.98
CA ILE A 116 7.37 7.27 11.09
C ILE A 116 8.50 7.36 12.13
N ILE A 117 8.41 6.49 13.14
CA ILE A 117 9.45 6.30 14.15
C ILE A 117 10.41 5.19 13.71
N LYS A 118 9.88 4.10 13.13
CA LYS A 118 10.65 2.91 12.77
C LYS A 118 10.03 2.17 11.59
N ILE A 119 10.86 1.58 10.75
CA ILE A 119 10.45 0.62 9.72
C ILE A 119 11.23 -0.67 9.92
N SER A 120 10.54 -1.79 10.15
CA SER A 120 11.16 -3.12 10.29
C SER A 120 11.51 -3.72 8.92
N ALA A 121 10.52 -3.78 8.01
CA ALA A 121 10.62 -4.37 6.68
C ALA A 121 11.07 -5.85 6.62
N GLU A 122 11.15 -6.57 7.75
CA GLU A 122 11.57 -7.99 7.76
C GLU A 122 10.66 -8.88 6.90
N LYS A 123 9.32 -8.72 7.01
CA LYS A 123 8.39 -9.46 6.13
C LYS A 123 8.60 -9.16 4.65
N ILE A 124 8.99 -7.94 4.29
CA ILE A 124 9.29 -7.59 2.90
C ILE A 124 10.49 -8.41 2.43
N LYS A 125 11.58 -8.44 3.22
CA LYS A 125 12.80 -9.18 2.88
C LYS A 125 12.51 -10.69 2.76
N GLU A 126 11.73 -11.26 3.67
CA GLU A 126 11.34 -12.68 3.65
C GLU A 126 10.58 -13.06 2.37
N GLU A 127 9.60 -12.25 1.97
CA GLU A 127 8.80 -12.53 0.78
C GLU A 127 9.54 -12.28 -0.53
N LEU A 128 10.44 -11.29 -0.55
CA LEU A 128 11.38 -11.10 -1.67
C LEU A 128 12.32 -12.29 -1.80
N PHE A 129 12.85 -12.83 -0.69
CA PHE A 129 13.67 -14.04 -0.69
C PHE A 129 12.92 -15.27 -1.24
N ARG A 130 11.61 -15.36 -0.99
CA ARG A 130 10.71 -16.36 -1.59
C ARG A 130 10.40 -16.11 -3.07
N GLY A 131 10.96 -15.04 -3.65
CA GLY A 131 10.81 -14.69 -5.04
C GLY A 131 9.50 -13.97 -5.38
N ARG A 132 8.67 -13.62 -4.39
CA ARG A 132 7.39 -12.93 -4.62
C ARG A 132 7.59 -11.46 -4.96
N ILE A 133 6.59 -10.88 -5.62
CA ILE A 133 6.44 -9.43 -5.75
C ILE A 133 5.71 -8.93 -4.49
N VAL A 134 6.31 -7.98 -3.78
CA VAL A 134 5.71 -7.43 -2.55
C VAL A 134 4.97 -6.14 -2.87
N ILE A 135 3.76 -5.98 -2.38
CA ILE A 135 2.93 -4.78 -2.56
C ILE A 135 2.59 -4.24 -1.18
N VAL A 136 2.86 -2.96 -0.93
CA VAL A 136 2.67 -2.33 0.37
C VAL A 136 1.67 -1.19 0.24
N ALA A 137 0.72 -1.14 1.16
CA ALA A 137 -0.22 -0.04 1.24
C ALA A 137 0.53 1.23 1.62
N GLY A 138 0.38 2.27 0.80
CA GLY A 138 0.96 3.58 1.09
C GLY A 138 0.26 4.26 2.27
N PHE A 139 0.76 5.44 2.63
CA PHE A 139 0.04 6.41 3.48
C PHE A 139 -0.31 5.95 4.91
N GLN A 140 -0.01 4.71 5.31
CA GLN A 140 -0.43 4.17 6.60
C GLN A 140 0.72 3.57 7.41
N GLY A 141 0.53 3.54 8.72
CA GLY A 141 1.39 2.94 9.72
C GLY A 141 0.58 2.46 10.92
N VAL A 142 1.28 2.15 12.01
CA VAL A 142 0.64 1.72 13.25
C VAL A 142 1.37 2.29 14.47
N THR A 143 0.63 2.71 15.49
CA THR A 143 1.24 3.08 16.78
C THR A 143 1.81 1.87 17.50
N ALA A 144 2.59 2.11 18.56
CA ALA A 144 3.04 1.03 19.45
C ALA A 144 1.87 0.27 20.13
N ASN A 145 0.69 0.88 20.22
CA ASN A 145 -0.52 0.28 20.79
C ASN A 145 -1.40 -0.39 19.72
N HIS A 146 -0.91 -0.53 18.50
CA HIS A 146 -1.62 -1.15 17.37
C HIS A 146 -2.78 -0.34 16.76
N ASP A 147 -2.89 0.96 17.06
CA ASP A 147 -3.83 1.83 16.35
C ASP A 147 -3.31 2.15 14.94
N ILE A 148 -4.18 2.05 13.95
CA ILE A 148 -3.88 2.47 12.58
C ILE A 148 -3.66 3.98 12.58
N THR A 149 -2.61 4.42 11.89
CA THR A 149 -2.35 5.84 11.66
C THR A 149 -2.18 6.13 10.19
N THR A 150 -2.57 7.32 9.75
CA THR A 150 -2.18 7.83 8.44
C THR A 150 -1.03 8.82 8.54
N LEU A 151 -0.19 8.83 7.51
CA LEU A 151 0.95 9.73 7.38
C LEU A 151 0.47 11.05 6.79
N SER A 152 1.23 12.14 6.93
CA SER A 152 0.90 13.40 6.25
C SER A 152 0.89 13.23 4.72
N ARG A 153 -0.07 13.88 4.04
CA ARG A 153 -0.12 14.00 2.58
C ARG A 153 1.02 14.85 2.03
#